data_AF-A0A6P8HCZ2-F1
#
_entry.id   AF-A0A6P8HCZ2-F1
#
_cell.length_a   1.000
_cell.length_b   1.000
_cell.length_c   1.000
_cell.angle_alpha   90.00
_cell.angle_beta   90.00
_cell.angle_gamma   90.00
#
_symmetry.space_group_name_H-M   'P 1'
#
loop_
_entity.id
_entity.type
_entity.pdbx_description
1 polymer ?
#
loop_
_entity_poly.entity_id
_entity_poly.type
_entity_poly.pdbx_seq_one_letter_code
_entity_poly.pdbx_strand_id
1 'polypeptide(L)'
;MASRKFYLWTNKYEAGLLESYDDFLKLDRPGKHCLKKFNDEDEAKEALEKQLQELAAKNQENRSSQIIQEEHDNVQESQNPVDDLTMTEIAGEKEEIVKGHDDRYEKLEAEMNAQKEINGKFEKEITKNTIEVSELSLELKDLEQKAKSWIGEIKIFLNNLVEDFKTEYDNKIKSLENQLSDFNKRMTKYAKKLNKKLEEADRSLLELSEKLNSTRE
;
A
#
# COMPACT_ATOMS: atom_id res chain seq x y z
N MET A 1 -25.78 13.98 9.11
CA MET A 1 -25.52 13.08 7.96
C MET A 1 -24.08 13.30 7.54
N ALA A 2 -23.25 12.25 7.50
CA ALA A 2 -21.87 12.39 7.05
C ALA A 2 -21.86 12.57 5.53
N SER A 3 -21.23 13.63 5.02
CA SER A 3 -21.05 13.83 3.58
C SER A 3 -20.24 12.67 3.01
N ARG A 4 -20.78 11.99 1.99
CA ARG A 4 -20.07 10.94 1.25
C ARG A 4 -18.86 11.58 0.57
N LYS A 5 -17.74 10.87 0.54
CA LYS A 5 -16.46 11.34 -0.02
C LYS A 5 -16.09 10.42 -1.16
N PHE A 6 -15.46 10.98 -2.19
CA PHE A 6 -15.01 10.25 -3.36
C PHE A 6 -13.51 10.45 -3.53
N TYR A 7 -12.84 9.43 -4.05
CA TYR A 7 -11.39 9.39 -4.18
C TYR A 7 -11.01 9.00 -5.60
N LEU A 8 -10.31 9.89 -6.31
CA LEU A 8 -9.75 9.64 -7.62
C LEU A 8 -8.30 9.21 -7.45
N TRP A 9 -7.95 8.04 -7.99
CA TRP A 9 -6.56 7.60 -8.07
C TRP A 9 -6.09 7.60 -9.52
N THR A 10 -4.83 7.96 -9.75
CA THR A 10 -4.23 8.05 -11.09
C THR A 10 -2.80 7.52 -11.09
N ASN A 11 -2.38 6.77 -12.11
CA ASN A 11 -0.96 6.48 -12.39
C ASN A 11 -0.59 6.83 -13.84
N LYS A 12 0.59 6.39 -14.29
CA LYS A 12 1.09 6.64 -15.65
C LYS A 12 0.22 6.02 -16.76
N TYR A 13 -0.59 5.02 -16.46
CA TYR A 13 -1.29 4.18 -17.42
C TYR A 13 -2.82 4.18 -17.26
N GLU A 14 -3.33 4.45 -16.06
CA GLU A 14 -4.74 4.30 -15.73
C GLU A 14 -5.20 5.28 -14.63
N ALA A 15 -6.51 5.46 -14.53
CA ALA A 15 -7.16 6.26 -13.50
C ALA A 15 -8.50 5.62 -13.10
N GLY A 16 -8.94 5.83 -11.85
CA GLY A 16 -10.19 5.27 -11.36
C GLY A 16 -10.77 5.97 -10.13
N LEU A 17 -12.06 5.75 -9.87
CA LEU A 17 -12.79 6.30 -8.73
C LEU A 17 -13.04 5.24 -7.65
N LEU A 18 -12.97 5.68 -6.40
CA LEU A 18 -13.19 4.87 -5.21
C LEU A 18 -14.12 5.60 -4.24
N GLU A 19 -14.99 4.85 -3.57
CA GLU A 19 -15.91 5.38 -2.55
C GLU A 19 -15.28 5.41 -1.15
N SER A 20 -14.14 4.75 -0.97
CA SER A 20 -13.45 4.63 0.30
C SER A 20 -11.93 4.73 0.14
N TYR A 21 -11.29 5.35 1.12
CA TYR A 21 -9.83 5.36 1.23
C TYR A 21 -9.27 3.95 1.49
N ASP A 22 -10.02 3.07 2.15
CA ASP A 22 -9.57 1.70 2.43
C ASP A 22 -9.45 0.87 1.15
N ASP A 23 -10.26 1.17 0.13
CA ASP A 23 -10.16 0.50 -1.16
C ASP A 23 -8.95 0.98 -1.96
N PHE A 24 -8.48 2.21 -1.72
CA PHE A 24 -7.22 2.69 -2.29
C PHE A 24 -6.02 1.93 -1.73
N LEU A 25 -6.03 1.61 -0.43
CA LEU A 25 -4.96 0.83 0.22
C LEU A 25 -4.87 -0.62 -0.27
N LYS A 26 -5.93 -1.14 -0.92
CA LYS A 26 -5.95 -2.48 -1.52
C LYS A 26 -5.38 -2.51 -2.93
N LEU A 27 -5.14 -1.35 -3.56
CA LEU A 27 -4.46 -1.30 -4.85
C LEU A 27 -3.01 -1.76 -4.65
N ASP A 28 -2.53 -2.63 -5.54
CA ASP A 28 -1.32 -3.44 -5.34
C ASP A 28 -0.04 -2.62 -5.06
N ARG A 29 -0.04 -1.29 -5.32
CA ARG A 29 1.09 -0.37 -5.05
C ARG A 29 0.65 1.09 -4.80
N PRO A 30 0.15 1.46 -3.61
CA PRO A 30 -0.41 2.80 -3.36
C PRO A 30 0.59 3.96 -3.63
N GLY A 31 1.91 3.71 -3.55
CA GLY A 31 2.95 4.71 -3.83
C GLY A 31 3.17 5.07 -5.31
N LYS A 32 2.59 4.34 -6.27
CA LYS A 32 2.63 4.69 -7.71
C LYS A 32 1.40 5.46 -8.19
N HIS A 33 0.43 5.67 -7.31
CA HIS A 33 -0.84 6.31 -7.65
C HIS A 33 -0.96 7.63 -6.88
N CYS A 34 -1.30 8.71 -7.58
CA CYS A 34 -1.70 9.96 -6.94
C CYS A 34 -3.16 9.85 -6.52
N LEU A 35 -3.49 10.27 -5.30
CA LEU A 35 -4.86 10.26 -4.77
C LEU A 35 -5.37 11.69 -4.60
N LYS A 36 -6.53 11.99 -5.19
CA LYS A 36 -7.27 13.24 -4.99
C LYS A 36 -8.63 12.95 -4.37
N LYS A 37 -9.06 13.81 -3.45
CA LYS A 37 -10.31 13.65 -2.70
C LYS A 37 -11.31 14.72 -3.12
N PHE A 38 -12.55 14.29 -3.28
CA PHE A 38 -13.69 15.11 -3.66
C PHE A 38 -14.83 14.94 -2.65
N ASN A 39 -15.60 16.01 -2.46
CA ASN A 39 -16.81 15.99 -1.61
C ASN A 39 -18.09 15.80 -2.43
N ASP A 40 -17.99 15.91 -3.75
CA ASP A 40 -19.08 15.81 -4.72
C ASP A 40 -18.75 14.72 -5.75
N GLU A 41 -19.76 13.93 -6.13
CA GLU A 41 -19.58 12.80 -7.05
C GLU A 41 -19.37 13.26 -8.49
N ASP A 42 -20.07 14.32 -8.90
CA ASP A 42 -20.02 14.83 -10.26
C ASP A 42 -18.68 15.52 -10.52
N GLU A 43 -18.17 16.28 -9.54
CA GLU A 43 -16.81 16.84 -9.56
C GLU A 43 -15.74 15.74 -9.68
N ALA A 44 -15.93 14.61 -8.98
CA ALA A 44 -15.00 13.49 -9.02
C ALA A 44 -15.02 12.76 -10.38
N LYS A 45 -16.20 12.65 -11.00
CA LYS A 45 -16.37 12.07 -12.35
C LYS A 45 -15.77 12.95 -13.43
N GLU A 46 -16.02 14.26 -13.38
CA GLU A 46 -15.44 15.22 -14.34
C GLU A 46 -13.90 15.19 -14.26
N ALA A 47 -13.35 15.13 -13.04
CA ALA A 47 -11.92 15.00 -12.83
C ALA A 47 -11.35 13.67 -13.38
N LEU A 48 -12.08 12.55 -13.25
CA LEU A 48 -11.68 11.26 -13.83
C LEU A 48 -11.66 11.33 -15.36
N GLU A 49 -12.71 11.87 -15.97
CA GLU A 49 -12.84 11.95 -17.43
C GLU A 49 -11.70 12.77 -18.05
N LYS A 50 -11.36 13.91 -17.43
CA LYS A 50 -10.21 14.73 -17.85
C LYS A 50 -8.89 13.97 -17.78
N GLN A 51 -8.67 13.17 -16.72
CA GLN A 51 -7.44 12.37 -16.59
C GLN A 51 -7.35 11.24 -17.61
N LEU A 52 -8.47 10.59 -17.93
CA LEU A 52 -8.52 9.57 -18.98
C LEU A 52 -8.22 10.17 -20.37
N GLN A 53 -8.72 11.38 -20.66
CA GLN A 53 -8.40 12.10 -21.89
C GLN A 53 -6.90 12.46 -21.98
N GLU A 54 -6.30 12.94 -20.89
CA GLU A 54 -4.85 13.24 -20.83
C GLU A 54 -3.98 11.98 -21.04
N LEU A 55 -4.39 10.83 -20.47
CA LEU A 55 -3.71 9.55 -20.66
C LEU A 55 -3.83 9.06 -22.11
N ALA A 56 -5.00 9.20 -22.73
CA ALA A 56 -5.22 8.84 -24.13
C ALA A 56 -4.35 9.68 -25.07
N ALA A 57 -4.25 11.00 -24.83
CA ALA A 57 -3.41 11.91 -25.63
C ALA A 57 -1.92 11.54 -25.54
N LYS A 58 -1.40 11.28 -24.33
CA LYS A 58 0.00 10.86 -24.13
C LYS A 58 0.33 9.53 -24.79
N ASN A 59 -0.61 8.58 -24.81
CA ASN A 59 -0.40 7.30 -25.49
C ASN A 59 -0.38 7.45 -27.02
N GLN A 60 -1.11 8.42 -27.59
CA GLN A 60 -1.07 8.71 -29.02
C GLN A 60 0.23 9.43 -29.44
N GLU A 61 0.76 10.32 -28.60
CA GLU A 61 2.04 11.00 -28.80
C GLU A 61 3.20 10.00 -28.80
N ASN A 62 3.24 9.09 -27.82
CA ASN A 62 4.27 8.03 -27.75
C ASN A 62 4.24 7.09 -28.97
N ARG A 63 3.04 6.77 -29.49
CA ARG A 63 2.90 5.98 -30.73
C ARG A 63 3.41 6.72 -31.96
N SER A 64 3.20 8.03 -32.03
CA SER A 64 3.67 8.87 -33.14
C SER A 64 5.19 8.99 -33.14
N SER A 65 5.83 9.05 -31.97
CA SER A 65 7.29 9.05 -31.85
C SER A 65 7.96 7.73 -32.23
N GLN A 66 7.31 6.59 -32.01
CA GLN A 66 7.83 5.28 -32.43
C GLN A 66 7.81 5.08 -33.95
N ILE A 67 6.80 5.60 -34.64
CA ILE A 67 6.69 5.48 -36.11
C ILE A 67 7.80 6.28 -36.83
N ILE A 68 8.23 7.40 -36.27
CA ILE A 68 9.32 8.23 -36.84
C ILE A 68 10.70 7.53 -36.71
N GLN A 69 10.87 6.61 -35.74
CA GLN A 69 12.10 5.83 -35.61
C GLN A 69 12.15 4.64 -36.57
N GLU A 70 11.02 4.06 -36.98
CA GLU A 70 11.00 2.92 -37.92
C GLU A 70 11.16 3.35 -39.40
N GLU A 71 10.89 4.61 -39.77
CA GLU A 71 11.08 5.10 -41.15
C GLU A 71 12.55 5.44 -41.48
N HIS A 72 13.44 5.57 -40.49
CA HIS A 72 14.85 5.88 -40.72
C HIS A 72 15.74 4.66 -41.04
N ASP A 73 15.25 3.44 -40.81
CA ASP A 73 16.01 2.20 -41.06
C ASP A 73 15.79 1.62 -42.48
N ASN A 74 14.99 2.25 -43.34
CA ASN A 74 14.57 1.65 -44.61
C ASN A 74 14.80 2.51 -45.87
N VAL A 75 15.74 3.45 -45.83
CA VAL A 75 16.14 4.22 -47.03
C VAL A 75 17.63 4.10 -47.28
N GLN A 76 18.06 3.00 -47.90
CA GLN A 76 19.29 2.97 -48.70
C GLN A 76 19.36 1.73 -49.61
N GLU A 77 18.70 1.79 -50.76
CA GLU A 77 19.18 1.11 -51.98
C GLU A 77 18.45 1.65 -53.23
N SER A 78 19.02 2.69 -53.85
CA SER A 78 18.91 2.89 -55.30
C SER A 78 20.12 3.66 -55.81
N GLN A 79 21.13 2.95 -56.29
CA GLN A 79 22.15 3.52 -57.17
C GLN A 79 21.75 3.24 -58.61
N ASN A 80 21.39 4.29 -59.35
CA ASN A 80 21.43 4.28 -60.82
C ASN A 80 22.82 4.74 -61.28
N PRO A 81 23.42 4.14 -62.33
CA PRO A 81 24.64 4.65 -62.92
C PRO A 81 24.30 5.82 -63.86
N VAL A 82 25.07 6.91 -63.76
CA VAL A 82 25.02 8.02 -64.72
C VAL A 82 26.25 7.91 -65.61
N ASP A 83 26.01 7.89 -66.91
CA ASP A 83 26.99 7.83 -67.99
C ASP A 83 27.87 9.10 -68.08
N ASP A 84 29.15 8.81 -68.39
CA ASP A 84 30.07 9.50 -69.31
C ASP A 84 29.86 10.99 -69.62
N LEU A 85 30.75 11.88 -69.16
CA LEU A 85 31.05 13.18 -69.77
C LEU A 85 32.51 13.60 -69.52
N THR A 86 33.32 13.36 -70.55
CA THR A 86 34.49 14.09 -71.08
C THR A 86 35.31 15.04 -70.20
N MET A 87 36.62 14.73 -70.16
CA MET A 87 37.75 15.56 -69.72
C MET A 87 37.94 16.84 -70.54
N THR A 88 37.83 18.01 -69.90
CA THR A 88 38.71 19.17 -70.19
C THR A 88 38.68 20.16 -69.03
N GLU A 89 39.85 20.70 -68.67
CA GLU A 89 40.08 21.81 -67.69
C GLU A 89 39.96 21.50 -66.18
N ILE A 90 40.75 20.56 -65.63
CA ILE A 90 40.76 20.36 -64.17
C ILE A 90 42.18 20.02 -63.67
N ALA A 91 43.01 21.03 -63.44
CA ALA A 91 44.28 20.86 -62.72
C ALA A 91 44.33 21.73 -61.45
N GLY A 92 43.72 22.93 -61.45
CA GLY A 92 43.60 23.78 -60.26
C GLY A 92 42.42 23.43 -59.35
N GLU A 93 41.24 23.16 -59.91
CA GLU A 93 40.03 22.84 -59.13
C GLU A 93 40.05 21.44 -58.52
N LYS A 94 40.86 20.51 -59.06
CA LYS A 94 40.99 19.15 -58.51
C LYS A 94 41.67 19.13 -57.15
N GLU A 95 42.61 20.04 -56.90
CA GLU A 95 43.36 20.08 -55.65
C GLU A 95 42.51 20.64 -54.51
N GLU A 96 41.66 21.63 -54.79
CA GLU A 96 40.72 22.22 -53.82
C GLU A 96 39.53 21.30 -53.51
N ILE A 97 39.02 20.58 -54.52
CA ILE A 97 37.98 19.55 -54.34
C ILE A 97 38.51 18.37 -53.53
N VAL A 98 39.72 17.85 -53.83
CA VAL A 98 40.33 16.75 -53.06
C VAL A 98 40.59 17.16 -51.60
N LYS A 99 41.11 18.37 -51.37
CA LYS A 99 41.35 18.89 -50.02
C LYS A 99 40.05 19.11 -49.22
N GLY A 100 38.99 19.59 -49.88
CA GLY A 100 37.66 19.72 -49.28
C GLY A 100 36.95 18.38 -49.00
N HIS A 101 37.33 17.30 -49.71
CA HIS A 101 36.88 15.95 -49.38
C HIS A 101 37.61 15.41 -48.13
N ASP A 102 38.92 15.62 -48.02
CA ASP A 102 39.72 15.20 -46.85
C ASP A 102 39.25 15.88 -45.56
N ASP A 103 39.02 17.20 -45.58
CA ASP A 103 38.51 17.96 -44.42
C ASP A 103 37.12 17.47 -43.95
N ARG A 104 36.25 17.03 -44.89
CA ARG A 104 34.93 16.48 -44.55
C ARG A 104 35.04 15.09 -43.92
N TYR A 105 35.98 14.27 -44.37
CA TYR A 105 36.25 12.97 -43.76
C TYR A 105 36.79 13.13 -42.34
N GLU A 106 37.77 14.02 -42.13
CA GLU A 106 38.32 14.31 -40.80
C GLU A 106 37.22 14.80 -39.84
N LYS A 107 36.34 15.70 -40.31
CA LYS A 107 35.22 16.20 -39.50
C LYS A 107 34.23 15.08 -39.16
N LEU A 108 33.88 14.23 -40.11
CA LEU A 108 32.97 13.10 -39.88
C LEU A 108 33.57 12.09 -38.90
N GLU A 109 34.88 11.83 -39.00
CA GLU A 109 35.59 10.95 -38.06
C GLU A 109 35.62 11.54 -36.64
N ALA A 110 35.84 12.85 -36.52
CA ALA A 110 35.77 13.56 -35.24
C ALA A 110 34.35 13.49 -34.62
N GLU A 111 33.30 13.71 -35.42
CA GLU A 111 31.90 13.60 -34.98
C GLU A 111 31.56 12.16 -34.55
N MET A 112 31.99 11.16 -35.32
CA MET A 112 31.80 9.75 -34.97
C MET A 112 32.52 9.39 -33.67
N ASN A 113 33.75 9.87 -33.47
CA ASN A 113 34.51 9.64 -32.25
C ASN A 113 33.87 10.33 -31.03
N ALA A 114 33.36 11.56 -31.20
CA ALA A 114 32.61 12.25 -30.16
C ALA A 114 31.32 11.50 -29.80
N GLN A 115 30.59 10.98 -30.79
CA GLN A 115 29.39 10.18 -30.55
C GLN A 115 29.70 8.88 -29.79
N LYS A 116 30.79 8.19 -30.16
CA LYS A 116 31.26 7.00 -29.43
C LYS A 116 31.59 7.32 -27.97
N GLU A 117 32.21 8.47 -27.71
CA GLU A 117 32.52 8.89 -26.33
C GLU A 117 31.25 9.18 -25.53
N ILE A 118 30.29 9.88 -26.12
CA ILE A 118 28.98 10.17 -25.51
C ILE A 118 28.24 8.87 -25.19
N ASN A 119 28.16 7.95 -26.16
CA ASN A 119 27.53 6.65 -25.97
C ASN A 119 28.21 5.87 -24.83
N GLY A 120 29.54 5.88 -24.78
CA GLY A 120 30.29 5.24 -23.69
C GLY A 120 30.04 5.86 -22.31
N LYS A 121 29.74 7.17 -22.22
CA LYS A 121 29.31 7.80 -20.96
C LYS A 121 27.90 7.36 -20.55
N PHE A 122 26.96 7.33 -21.51
CA PHE A 122 25.60 6.86 -21.24
C PHE A 122 25.55 5.40 -20.83
N GLU A 123 26.30 4.51 -21.49
CA GLU A 123 26.38 3.09 -21.11
C GLU A 123 26.88 2.91 -19.67
N LYS A 124 27.89 3.68 -19.26
CA LYS A 124 28.41 3.68 -17.87
C LYS A 124 27.36 4.17 -16.89
N GLU A 125 26.65 5.25 -17.20
CA GLU A 125 25.61 5.79 -16.33
C GLU A 125 24.40 4.85 -16.23
N ILE A 126 23.97 4.24 -17.34
CA ILE A 126 22.93 3.21 -17.36
C ILE A 126 23.34 2.03 -16.47
N THR A 127 24.58 1.55 -16.60
CA THR A 127 25.09 0.43 -15.79
C THR A 127 25.07 0.80 -14.31
N LYS A 128 25.57 1.98 -13.95
CA LYS A 128 25.58 2.48 -12.57
C LYS A 128 24.17 2.56 -12.00
N ASN A 129 23.24 3.20 -12.71
CA ASN A 129 21.85 3.34 -12.27
C ASN A 129 21.15 1.98 -12.16
N THR A 130 21.48 1.02 -13.03
CA THR A 130 20.94 -0.35 -12.96
C THR A 130 21.40 -1.07 -11.68
N ILE A 131 22.65 -0.88 -11.27
CA ILE A 131 23.19 -1.42 -10.03
C ILE A 131 22.48 -0.77 -8.83
N GLU A 132 22.40 0.57 -8.78
CA GLU A 132 21.75 1.30 -7.68
C GLU A 132 20.27 0.89 -7.52
N VAL A 133 19.52 0.76 -8.63
CA VAL A 133 18.13 0.29 -8.59
C VAL A 133 18.02 -1.14 -8.06
N SER A 134 18.98 -2.00 -8.39
CA SER A 134 19.01 -3.38 -7.91
C SER A 134 19.30 -3.46 -6.42
N GLU A 135 20.24 -2.66 -5.91
CA GLU A 135 20.56 -2.57 -4.48
C GLU A 135 19.37 -2.06 -3.67
N LEU A 136 18.76 -0.95 -4.10
CA LEU A 136 17.56 -0.40 -3.45
C LEU A 136 16.38 -1.40 -3.46
N SER A 137 16.25 -2.19 -4.52
CA SER A 137 15.22 -3.23 -4.60
C SER A 137 15.45 -4.37 -3.61
N LEU A 138 16.71 -4.71 -3.30
CA LEU A 138 17.06 -5.69 -2.28
C LEU A 138 16.80 -5.15 -0.87
N GLU A 139 17.20 -3.91 -0.60
CA GLU A 139 16.93 -3.25 0.68
C GLU A 139 15.43 -3.15 0.96
N LEU A 140 14.63 -2.80 -0.05
CA LEU A 140 13.18 -2.75 0.08
C LEU A 140 12.59 -4.11 0.46
N LYS A 141 13.05 -5.20 -0.18
CA LYS A 141 12.62 -6.56 0.16
C LYS A 141 12.99 -6.96 1.59
N ASP A 142 14.18 -6.60 2.05
CA ASP A 142 14.62 -6.86 3.42
C ASP A 142 13.77 -6.09 4.44
N LEU A 143 13.47 -4.81 4.17
CA LEU A 143 12.58 -4.01 5.00
C LEU A 143 11.16 -4.56 5.04
N GLU A 144 10.62 -5.00 3.90
CA GLU A 144 9.30 -5.67 3.85
C GLU A 144 9.28 -6.94 4.70
N GLN A 145 10.34 -7.74 4.66
CA GLN A 145 10.45 -8.96 5.46
C GLN A 145 10.55 -8.65 6.96
N LYS A 146 11.36 -7.65 7.34
CA LYS A 146 11.46 -7.17 8.73
C LYS A 146 10.12 -6.66 9.25
N ALA A 147 9.41 -5.85 8.45
CA ALA A 147 8.08 -5.35 8.80
C ALA A 147 7.09 -6.51 9.04
N LYS A 148 7.08 -7.53 8.16
CA LYS A 148 6.25 -8.73 8.35
C LYS A 148 6.59 -9.49 9.63
N SER A 149 7.89 -9.63 9.96
CA SER A 149 8.33 -10.27 11.22
C SER A 149 7.80 -9.52 12.43
N TRP A 150 8.01 -8.20 12.49
CA TRP A 150 7.58 -7.36 13.60
C TRP A 150 6.05 -7.37 13.78
N ILE A 151 5.28 -7.32 12.68
CA ILE A 151 3.82 -7.45 12.75
C ILE A 151 3.43 -8.82 13.32
N GLY A 152 4.13 -9.88 12.92
CA GLY A 152 3.93 -11.24 13.46
C GLY A 152 4.21 -11.31 14.96
N GLU A 153 5.33 -10.76 15.41
CA GLU A 153 5.73 -10.70 16.83
C GLU A 153 4.71 -9.92 17.67
N ILE A 154 4.27 -8.74 17.19
CA ILE A 154 3.24 -7.94 17.86
C ILE A 154 1.93 -8.72 17.98
N LYS A 155 1.52 -9.42 16.92
CA LYS A 155 0.29 -10.21 16.95
C LYS A 155 0.35 -11.35 17.97
N ILE A 156 1.48 -12.05 18.05
CA ILE A 156 1.70 -13.10 19.06
C ILE A 156 1.66 -12.50 20.46
N PHE A 157 2.37 -11.40 20.69
CA PHE A 157 2.39 -10.72 21.98
C PHE A 157 0.99 -10.29 22.43
N LEU A 158 0.22 -9.66 21.55
CA LEU A 158 -1.15 -9.22 21.86
C LEU A 158 -2.09 -10.39 22.13
N ASN A 159 -1.98 -11.49 21.38
CA ASN A 159 -2.78 -12.68 21.62
C ASN A 159 -2.48 -13.28 23.01
N ASN A 160 -1.20 -13.40 23.36
CA ASN A 160 -0.79 -13.91 24.68
C ASN A 160 -1.32 -13.01 25.80
N LEU A 161 -1.20 -11.69 25.65
CA LEU A 161 -1.70 -10.72 26.62
C LEU A 161 -3.23 -10.86 26.84
N VAL A 162 -3.99 -11.03 25.76
CA VAL A 162 -5.45 -11.24 25.84
C VAL A 162 -5.77 -12.56 26.52
N GLU A 163 -5.04 -13.62 26.23
CA GLU A 163 -5.24 -14.94 26.83
C GLU A 163 -4.90 -14.97 28.33
N ASP A 164 -3.83 -14.29 28.73
CA ASP A 164 -3.43 -14.12 30.12
C ASP A 164 -4.52 -13.38 30.90
N PHE A 165 -4.99 -12.23 30.39
CA PHE A 165 -6.07 -11.48 31.05
C PHE A 165 -7.36 -12.28 31.13
N LYS A 166 -7.74 -12.97 30.07
CA LYS A 166 -8.94 -13.81 30.07
C LYS A 166 -8.85 -14.88 31.15
N THR A 167 -7.70 -15.55 31.25
CA THR A 167 -7.47 -16.60 32.25
C THR A 167 -7.49 -16.03 33.67
N GLU A 168 -6.87 -14.87 33.89
CA GLU A 168 -6.88 -14.19 35.19
C GLU A 168 -8.31 -13.81 35.61
N TYR A 169 -9.07 -13.18 34.71
CA TYR A 169 -10.45 -12.76 35.00
C TYR A 169 -11.37 -13.96 35.22
N ASP A 170 -11.28 -15.01 34.41
CA ASP A 170 -12.07 -16.24 34.59
C ASP A 170 -11.80 -16.88 35.95
N ASN A 171 -10.54 -16.92 36.38
CA ASN A 171 -10.15 -17.44 37.70
C ASN A 171 -10.68 -16.55 38.83
N LYS A 172 -10.64 -15.22 38.66
CA LYS A 172 -11.15 -14.28 39.65
C LYS A 172 -12.67 -14.39 39.80
N ILE A 173 -13.40 -14.51 38.68
CA ILE A 173 -14.85 -14.74 38.66
C ILE A 173 -15.18 -16.03 39.42
N LYS A 174 -14.54 -17.15 39.07
CA LYS A 174 -14.74 -18.44 39.77
C LYS A 174 -14.47 -18.34 41.27
N SER A 175 -13.43 -17.62 41.67
CA SER A 175 -13.11 -17.40 43.09
C SER A 175 -14.23 -16.63 43.80
N LEU A 176 -14.75 -15.57 43.19
CA LEU A 176 -15.86 -14.78 43.73
C LEU A 176 -17.16 -15.58 43.79
N GLU A 177 -17.47 -16.39 42.78
CA GLU A 177 -18.63 -17.28 42.77
C GLU A 177 -18.58 -18.28 43.93
N ASN A 178 -17.41 -18.87 44.18
CA ASN A 178 -17.19 -19.78 45.31
C ASN A 178 -17.37 -19.07 46.65
N GLN A 179 -16.80 -17.87 46.80
CA GLN A 179 -16.97 -17.05 48.02
C GLN A 179 -18.44 -16.70 48.27
N LEU A 180 -19.18 -16.31 47.21
CA LEU A 180 -20.60 -16.00 47.28
C LEU A 180 -21.42 -17.24 47.66
N SER A 181 -21.11 -18.40 47.09
CA SER A 181 -21.75 -19.68 47.42
C SER A 181 -21.56 -20.03 48.90
N ASP A 182 -20.34 -19.92 49.42
CA ASP A 182 -20.04 -20.22 50.81
C ASP A 182 -20.66 -19.22 51.78
N PHE A 183 -20.67 -17.93 51.44
CA PHE A 183 -21.39 -16.91 52.20
C PHE A 183 -22.88 -17.23 52.26
N ASN A 184 -23.50 -17.60 51.13
CA ASN A 184 -24.92 -17.91 51.07
C ASN A 184 -25.29 -19.17 51.88
N LYS A 185 -24.43 -20.21 51.88
CA LYS A 185 -24.58 -21.39 52.76
C LYS A 185 -24.54 -20.99 54.24
N ARG A 186 -23.62 -20.11 54.62
CA ARG A 186 -23.53 -19.61 56.01
C ARG A 186 -24.79 -18.84 56.38
N MET A 187 -25.23 -17.91 55.55
CA MET A 187 -26.46 -17.14 55.76
C MET A 187 -27.69 -18.03 55.90
N THR A 188 -27.83 -19.03 55.03
CA THR A 188 -28.91 -20.02 55.11
C THR A 188 -28.88 -20.78 56.45
N LYS A 189 -27.70 -21.18 56.93
CA LYS A 189 -27.55 -21.84 58.23
C LYS A 189 -27.92 -20.92 59.40
N TYR A 190 -27.53 -19.64 59.33
CA TYR A 190 -27.92 -18.64 60.34
C TYR A 190 -29.42 -18.40 60.35
N ALA A 191 -30.06 -18.24 59.19
CA ALA A 191 -31.50 -18.08 59.06
C ALA A 191 -32.26 -19.28 59.66
N LYS A 192 -31.83 -20.51 59.36
CA LYS A 192 -32.41 -21.73 59.98
C LYS A 192 -32.28 -21.74 61.50
N LYS A 193 -31.14 -21.33 62.05
CA LYS A 193 -30.94 -21.23 63.50
C LYS A 193 -31.85 -20.17 64.15
N LEU A 194 -32.01 -19.02 63.49
CA LEU A 194 -32.90 -17.96 63.96
C LEU A 194 -34.36 -18.42 63.97
N ASN A 195 -34.84 -19.06 62.89
CA ASN A 195 -36.19 -19.61 62.84
C ASN A 195 -36.43 -20.64 63.94
N LYS A 196 -35.48 -21.53 64.21
CA LYS A 196 -35.63 -22.52 65.29
C LYS A 196 -35.77 -21.83 66.66
N LYS A 197 -34.97 -20.80 66.94
CA LYS A 197 -35.07 -20.04 68.19
C LYS A 197 -36.39 -19.28 68.30
N LEU A 198 -36.89 -18.76 67.19
CA LEU A 198 -38.20 -18.09 67.13
C LEU A 198 -39.33 -19.09 67.46
N GLU A 199 -39.32 -20.28 66.84
CA GLU A 199 -40.26 -21.35 67.14
C GLU A 199 -40.19 -21.81 68.61
N GLU A 200 -38.99 -21.91 69.19
CA GLU A 200 -38.79 -22.23 70.61
C GLU A 200 -39.37 -21.14 71.55
N ALA A 201 -39.20 -19.88 71.19
CA ALA A 201 -39.77 -18.73 71.92
C ALA A 201 -41.30 -18.69 71.82
N ASP A 202 -41.85 -18.91 70.63
CA ASP A 202 -43.30 -18.95 70.39
C ASP A 202 -43.96 -20.06 71.23
N ARG A 203 -43.37 -21.27 71.28
CA ARG A 203 -43.85 -22.35 72.14
C ARG A 203 -43.83 -21.96 73.61
N SER A 204 -42.73 -21.36 74.07
CA SER A 204 -42.57 -20.95 75.47
C SER A 204 -43.60 -19.89 75.87
N LEU A 205 -43.90 -18.93 74.97
CA LEU A 205 -44.96 -17.94 75.17
C LEU A 205 -46.34 -18.59 75.25
N LEU A 206 -46.61 -19.57 74.41
CA LEU A 206 -47.88 -20.30 74.39
C LEU A 206 -48.09 -21.07 75.70
N GLU A 207 -47.07 -21.80 76.17
CA GLU A 207 -47.11 -22.50 77.46
C GLU A 207 -47.33 -21.55 78.65
N LEU A 208 -46.69 -20.36 78.64
CA LEU A 208 -46.90 -19.35 79.67
C LEU A 208 -48.34 -18.80 79.63
N SER A 209 -48.89 -18.56 78.44
CA SER A 209 -50.27 -18.11 78.27
C SER A 209 -51.26 -19.15 78.80
N GLU A 210 -51.03 -20.43 78.53
CA GLU A 210 -51.87 -21.53 79.05
C GLU A 210 -51.81 -21.60 80.58
N LYS A 211 -50.61 -21.55 81.16
CA LYS A 211 -50.43 -21.55 82.64
C LYS A 211 -51.10 -20.34 83.31
N LEU A 212 -51.04 -19.17 82.68
CA LEU A 212 -51.69 -17.96 83.18
C LEU A 212 -53.21 -18.12 83.18
N ASN A 213 -53.78 -18.72 82.13
CA ASN A 213 -55.21 -18.98 82.06
C ASN A 213 -55.64 -20.02 83.11
N SER A 214 -54.87 -21.10 83.29
CA SER A 214 -55.20 -22.14 84.28
C SER A 214 -55.06 -21.72 85.74
N THR A 215 -54.33 -20.63 86.03
CA THR A 215 -54.24 -20.06 87.39
C THR A 215 -55.34 -19.05 87.70
N ARG A 216 -56.16 -18.70 86.69
CA ARG A 216 -57.23 -17.70 86.80
C ARG A 216 -58.62 -18.32 86.99
N GLU A 217 -58.76 -19.61 86.71
CA GLU A 217 -59.93 -20.46 87.01
C GLU A 217 -59.86 -21.02 88.44
#